data_AF-A0A2H5B888-F1
#
_entry.id   AF-A0A2H5B888-F1
#
_cell.length_a   1.000
_cell.length_b   1.000
_cell.length_c   1.000
_cell.angle_alpha   90.00
_cell.angle_beta   90.00
_cell.angle_gamma   90.00
#
_symmetry.space_group_name_H-M   'P 1'
#
loop_
_entity.id
_entity.type
_entity.pdbx_description
1 polymer ?
#
loop_
_entity_poly.entity_id
_entity_poly.type
_entity_poly.pdbx_seq_one_letter_code
_entity_poly.pdbx_strand_id
1 'polypeptide(L)'
;MPMTQPTTTAHPARALRELGGHAFGYESAGRLVRCAECGAYEGGVSAADGTVTPCTGFAGYGGDHGRVYLLVTVRPELRDGWVTPLIWRIEQTGLARTPQYPWRDGQLLVESAPSVVEDLANRIRGVAFDLAGRSRVPAAAAIRQLSEPAGRAVLEANRAAYLAEEEAGGEQLRRRFDALPAAG
;
A
#
# COMPACT_ATOMS: atom_id res chain seq x y z
N MET A 1 1.02 -5.60 -32.79
CA MET A 1 0.29 -4.43 -32.26
C MET A 1 1.03 -3.99 -31.01
N PRO A 2 1.78 -2.88 -31.03
CA PRO A 2 2.50 -2.42 -29.85
C PRO A 2 1.49 -1.83 -28.86
N MET A 3 1.35 -2.46 -27.68
CA MET A 3 0.63 -1.83 -26.58
C MET A 3 1.53 -0.73 -26.02
N THR A 4 1.10 0.50 -26.26
CA THR A 4 1.59 1.73 -25.64
C THR A 4 1.61 1.56 -24.12
N GLN A 5 2.74 1.90 -23.49
CA GLN A 5 2.80 2.07 -22.05
C GLN A 5 1.71 3.09 -21.64
N PRO A 6 0.91 2.84 -20.59
CA PRO A 6 -0.05 3.82 -20.12
C PRO A 6 0.71 5.02 -19.55
N THR A 7 0.88 6.04 -20.37
CA THR A 7 1.27 7.40 -20.00
C THR A 7 0.08 8.09 -19.36
N THR A 8 -0.25 7.78 -18.10
CA THR A 8 -0.96 8.72 -17.23
C THR A 8 -0.72 8.38 -15.78
N THR A 9 -0.06 9.31 -15.09
CA THR A 9 0.05 9.44 -13.63
C THR A 9 -1.33 9.71 -13.02
N ALA A 10 -2.28 8.78 -13.15
CA ALA A 10 -3.47 8.81 -12.32
C ALA A 10 -3.04 8.35 -10.92
N HIS A 11 -2.97 9.32 -9.99
CA HIS A 11 -2.69 9.05 -8.58
C HIS A 11 -3.62 7.92 -8.08
N PRO A 12 -3.11 6.88 -7.39
CA PRO A 12 -3.92 5.72 -6.95
C PRO A 12 -5.17 6.13 -6.15
N ALA A 13 -5.13 7.29 -5.48
CA ALA A 13 -6.26 7.91 -4.80
C ALA A 13 -7.53 8.13 -5.66
N ARG A 14 -7.40 8.31 -6.99
CA ARG A 14 -8.56 8.54 -7.87
C ARG A 14 -9.30 7.24 -8.22
N ALA A 15 -8.56 6.15 -8.45
CA ALA A 15 -9.15 4.84 -8.74
C ALA A 15 -9.87 4.24 -7.52
N LEU A 16 -9.38 4.54 -6.30
CA LEU A 16 -9.98 4.07 -5.04
C LEU A 16 -11.40 4.63 -4.80
N ARG A 17 -11.66 5.88 -5.23
CA ARG A 17 -12.98 6.51 -5.11
C ARG A 17 -14.04 5.89 -6.01
N GLU A 18 -13.65 5.43 -7.19
CA GLU A 18 -14.55 4.79 -8.16
C GLU A 18 -15.02 3.40 -7.69
N LEU A 19 -14.32 2.81 -6.72
CA LEU A 19 -14.64 1.51 -6.11
C LEU A 19 -15.42 1.65 -4.78
N GLY A 20 -15.87 2.86 -4.44
CA GLY A 20 -16.72 3.12 -3.27
C GLY A 20 -16.01 2.92 -1.93
N GLY A 21 -14.70 3.15 -1.87
CA GLY A 21 -13.91 2.99 -0.66
C GLY A 21 -13.16 4.23 -0.25
N HIS A 22 -13.01 4.32 1.07
CA HIS A 22 -12.45 5.47 1.76
C HIS A 22 -10.93 5.46 1.78
N ALA A 23 -10.28 6.45 1.16
CA ALA A 23 -8.83 6.65 1.28
C ALA A 23 -8.46 7.23 2.67
N PHE A 24 -7.33 6.83 3.25
CA PHE A 24 -6.86 7.35 4.54
C PHE A 24 -5.50 8.03 4.43
N GLY A 25 -5.35 9.17 5.10
CA GLY A 25 -4.10 9.91 5.26
C GLY A 25 -3.53 9.69 6.67
N TYR A 26 -2.21 9.57 6.75
CA TYR A 26 -1.51 9.60 8.04
C TYR A 26 -1.49 11.03 8.58
N GLU A 27 -2.09 11.26 9.75
CA GLU A 27 -2.03 12.54 10.44
C GLU A 27 -0.84 12.54 11.42
N SER A 28 0.17 13.35 11.10
CA SER A 28 1.48 13.38 11.78
C SER A 28 1.41 13.77 13.25
N ALA A 29 0.41 14.56 13.66
CA ALA A 29 0.28 15.05 15.03
C ALA A 29 -0.33 14.01 16.00
N GLY A 30 -1.10 13.04 15.50
CA GLY A 30 -1.85 12.10 16.35
C GLY A 30 -1.39 10.65 16.30
N ARG A 31 -0.52 10.25 15.35
CA ARG A 31 -0.29 8.83 14.97
C ARG A 31 -1.58 8.14 14.50
N LEU A 32 -2.56 8.92 14.05
CA LEU A 32 -3.88 8.43 13.66
C LEU A 32 -4.01 8.45 12.15
N VAL A 33 -4.60 7.38 11.62
CA VAL A 33 -4.89 7.24 10.19
C VAL A 33 -6.33 7.75 9.99
N ARG A 34 -6.49 8.96 9.44
CA ARG A 34 -7.80 9.58 9.24
C ARG A 34 -8.29 9.33 7.83
N CYS A 35 -9.52 8.89 7.70
CA CYS A 35 -10.19 8.76 6.42
C CYS A 35 -10.36 10.16 5.80
N ALA A 36 -9.84 10.35 4.59
CA ALA A 36 -9.98 11.59 3.83
C ALA A 36 -11.41 11.80 3.28
N GLU A 37 -12.28 10.78 3.35
CA GLU A 37 -13.64 10.82 2.81
C GLU A 37 -14.71 11.01 3.88
N CYS A 38 -14.73 10.19 4.94
CA CYS A 38 -15.67 10.37 6.05
C CYS A 38 -15.10 11.10 7.27
N GLY A 39 -13.81 11.47 7.25
CA GLY A 39 -13.17 12.15 8.37
C GLY A 39 -13.02 11.31 9.63
N ALA A 40 -13.43 10.04 9.63
CA ALA A 40 -13.32 9.12 10.76
C ALA A 40 -11.92 8.51 10.85
N TYR A 41 -11.50 8.17 12.07
CA TYR A 41 -10.23 7.50 12.30
C TYR A 41 -10.33 5.99 12.03
N GLU A 42 -9.25 5.42 11.54
CA GLU A 42 -9.05 3.98 11.55
C GLU A 42 -8.99 3.51 13.00
N GLY A 43 -9.95 2.66 13.40
CA GLY A 43 -9.95 1.82 14.60
C GLY A 43 -9.34 2.37 15.90
N GLY A 44 -10.17 2.53 16.93
CA GLY A 44 -9.71 2.49 18.33
C GLY A 44 -9.19 3.79 18.95
N VAL A 45 -9.34 4.93 18.29
CA VAL A 45 -9.05 6.23 18.91
C VAL A 45 -10.32 6.76 19.55
N SER A 46 -10.40 6.81 20.87
CA SER A 46 -11.41 7.63 21.53
C SER A 46 -11.01 9.10 21.41
N ALA A 47 -11.90 9.93 20.90
CA ALA A 47 -11.79 11.38 21.03
C ALA A 47 -11.87 11.75 22.53
N ALA A 48 -11.51 12.99 22.88
CA ALA A 48 -11.49 13.44 24.28
C ALA A 48 -12.85 13.35 24.99
N ASP A 49 -13.94 13.21 24.23
CA ASP A 49 -15.33 13.00 24.65
C ASP A 49 -15.80 11.53 24.58
N GLY A 50 -14.89 10.60 24.25
CA GLY A 50 -15.12 9.15 24.33
C GLY A 50 -15.83 8.51 23.14
N THR A 51 -16.26 9.27 22.12
CA THR A 51 -17.08 8.70 21.04
C THR A 51 -16.44 8.93 19.67
N VAL A 52 -15.83 7.90 19.11
CA VAL A 52 -15.42 7.90 17.69
C VAL A 52 -16.11 6.76 16.98
N THR A 53 -16.90 7.11 15.97
CA THR A 53 -17.45 6.12 15.03
C THR A 53 -16.31 5.61 14.15
N PRO A 54 -15.92 4.34 14.24
CA PRO A 54 -14.83 3.79 13.44
C PRO A 54 -15.23 3.74 11.97
N CYS A 55 -14.29 4.04 11.07
CA CYS A 55 -14.54 3.85 9.64
C CYS A 55 -14.72 2.35 9.32
N THR A 56 -15.77 2.01 8.57
CA THR A 56 -16.05 0.64 8.10
C THR A 56 -15.14 0.18 6.96
N GLY A 57 -14.34 1.08 6.36
CA GLY A 57 -13.44 0.75 5.25
C GLY A 57 -14.14 0.71 3.90
N PHE A 58 -13.75 -0.21 3.02
CA PHE A 58 -14.41 -0.40 1.71
C PHE A 58 -15.79 -1.00 1.91
N ALA A 59 -16.73 -0.73 0.99
CA ALA A 59 -18.03 -1.42 0.99
C ALA A 59 -17.86 -2.95 1.00
N GLY A 60 -16.81 -3.46 0.34
CA GLY A 60 -16.44 -4.87 0.32
C GLY A 60 -15.99 -5.44 1.67
N TYR A 61 -15.80 -4.62 2.72
CA TYR A 61 -15.43 -5.10 4.06
C TYR A 61 -16.64 -5.57 4.86
N GLY A 62 -17.86 -5.48 4.31
CA GLY A 62 -19.06 -6.04 4.95
C GLY A 62 -19.45 -5.37 6.27
N GLY A 63 -18.95 -4.17 6.55
CA GLY A 63 -19.15 -3.47 7.83
C GLY A 63 -18.09 -3.77 8.90
N ASP A 64 -17.04 -4.53 8.57
CA ASP A 64 -15.98 -4.85 9.52
C ASP A 64 -15.22 -3.62 10.01
N HIS A 65 -15.07 -3.53 11.33
CA HIS A 65 -14.28 -2.50 11.99
C HIS A 65 -12.85 -2.95 12.30
N GLY A 66 -12.60 -4.26 12.38
CA GLY A 66 -11.26 -4.82 12.55
C GLY A 66 -10.41 -4.73 11.28
N ARG A 67 -9.09 -4.73 11.44
CA ARG A 67 -8.14 -4.76 10.32
C ARG A 67 -7.25 -5.98 10.38
N VAL A 68 -6.95 -6.52 9.21
CA VAL A 68 -5.96 -7.58 9.01
C VAL A 68 -5.12 -7.23 7.81
N TYR A 69 -3.91 -7.79 7.73
CA TYR A 69 -3.02 -7.51 6.62
C TYR A 69 -2.63 -8.80 5.90
N LEU A 70 -2.41 -8.69 4.60
CA LEU A 70 -1.72 -9.70 3.82
C LEU A 70 -0.33 -9.18 3.46
N LEU A 71 0.69 -9.95 3.81
CA LEU A 71 2.04 -9.77 3.31
C LEU A 71 2.22 -10.68 2.10
N VAL A 72 2.28 -10.07 0.93
CA VAL A 72 2.45 -10.73 -0.37
C VAL A 72 3.92 -10.69 -0.73
N THR A 73 4.58 -11.84 -0.72
CA THR A 73 5.93 -11.98 -1.28
C THR A 73 5.80 -12.06 -2.80
N VAL A 74 6.29 -11.04 -3.49
CA VAL A 74 6.24 -10.96 -4.95
C VAL A 74 7.38 -11.77 -5.56
N ARG A 75 7.05 -12.45 -6.66
CA ARG A 75 8.02 -13.23 -7.42
C ARG A 75 9.19 -12.36 -7.89
N PRO A 76 10.45 -12.83 -7.77
CA PRO A 76 11.64 -12.07 -8.19
C PRO A 76 11.54 -11.49 -9.60
N GLU A 77 10.94 -12.22 -10.53
CA GLU A 77 10.76 -11.84 -11.94
C GLU A 77 9.87 -10.60 -12.13
N LEU A 78 9.11 -10.22 -11.09
CA LEU A 78 8.13 -9.14 -11.11
C LEU A 78 8.46 -8.02 -10.12
N ARG A 79 9.61 -8.08 -9.42
CA ARG A 79 9.97 -7.06 -8.42
C ARG A 79 10.20 -5.68 -9.04
N ASP A 80 10.74 -5.65 -10.26
CA ASP A 80 11.06 -4.42 -10.96
C ASP A 80 9.95 -4.07 -11.96
N GLY A 81 9.27 -2.95 -11.73
CA GLY A 81 8.28 -2.37 -12.65
C GLY A 81 6.86 -2.93 -12.57
N TRP A 82 6.61 -4.04 -11.85
CA TRP A 82 5.27 -4.66 -11.77
C TRP A 82 4.55 -4.49 -10.43
N VAL A 83 5.18 -3.83 -9.45
CA VAL A 83 4.57 -3.53 -8.15
C VAL A 83 3.34 -2.64 -8.30
N THR A 84 3.42 -1.55 -9.06
CA THR A 84 2.28 -0.64 -9.30
C THR A 84 1.12 -1.34 -10.02
N PRO A 85 1.34 -2.09 -11.12
CA PRO A 85 0.30 -2.94 -11.71
C PRO A 85 -0.33 -3.94 -10.72
N LEU A 86 0.46 -4.55 -9.85
CA LEU A 86 -0.05 -5.47 -8.82
C LEU A 86 -0.93 -4.75 -7.81
N ILE A 87 -0.49 -3.62 -7.28
CA ILE A 87 -1.28 -2.76 -6.38
C ILE A 87 -2.64 -2.45 -7.01
N TRP A 88 -2.66 -2.02 -8.27
CA TRP A 88 -3.90 -1.69 -8.96
C TRP A 88 -4.84 -2.90 -9.10
N ARG A 89 -4.32 -4.08 -9.46
CA ARG A 89 -5.12 -5.32 -9.54
C ARG A 89 -5.71 -5.73 -8.19
N ILE A 90 -4.97 -5.50 -7.11
CA ILE A 90 -5.40 -5.79 -5.75
C ILE A 90 -6.51 -4.84 -5.32
N GLU A 91 -6.34 -3.55 -5.57
CA GLU A 91 -7.32 -2.52 -5.23
C GLU A 91 -8.64 -2.72 -6.01
N GLN A 92 -8.56 -3.12 -7.29
CA GLN A 92 -9.72 -3.48 -8.11
C GLN A 92 -10.59 -4.60 -7.56
N THR A 93 -10.09 -5.40 -6.62
CA THR A 93 -10.93 -6.41 -5.98
C THR A 93 -12.04 -5.78 -5.14
N GLY A 94 -11.86 -4.53 -4.70
CA GLY A 94 -12.72 -3.87 -3.71
C GLY A 94 -12.63 -4.45 -2.30
N LEU A 95 -11.72 -5.42 -2.08
CA LEU A 95 -11.55 -6.15 -0.82
C LEU A 95 -10.25 -5.77 -0.09
N ALA A 96 -9.49 -4.83 -0.65
CA ALA A 96 -8.19 -4.48 -0.15
C ALA A 96 -7.87 -3.01 -0.38
N ARG A 97 -6.94 -2.53 0.43
CA ARG A 97 -6.22 -1.29 0.19
C ARG A 97 -4.74 -1.45 0.36
N THR A 98 -4.00 -0.56 -0.28
CA THR A 98 -2.56 -0.49 -0.12
C THR A 98 -2.22 0.70 0.79
N PRO A 99 -1.67 0.47 1.99
CA PRO A 99 -1.29 1.55 2.91
C PRO A 99 -0.11 2.38 2.36
N GLN A 100 0.22 3.50 3.02
CA GLN A 100 1.46 4.24 2.73
C GLN A 100 2.69 3.39 3.10
N TYR A 101 3.75 3.47 2.31
CA TYR A 101 4.95 2.61 2.45
C TYR A 101 4.65 1.09 2.42
N PRO A 102 3.87 0.61 1.45
CA PRO A 102 3.38 -0.77 1.45
C PRO A 102 4.44 -1.76 1.00
N TRP A 103 5.53 -1.30 0.38
CA TRP A 103 6.45 -2.12 -0.37
C TRP A 103 7.86 -2.01 0.16
N ARG A 104 8.50 -3.15 0.41
CA ARG A 104 9.94 -3.24 0.68
C ARG A 104 10.45 -4.65 0.42
N ASP A 105 11.69 -4.78 -0.08
CA ASP A 105 12.41 -6.07 -0.19
C ASP A 105 11.64 -7.20 -0.89
N GLY A 106 10.84 -6.86 -1.91
CA GLY A 106 10.02 -7.84 -2.63
C GLY A 106 8.72 -8.23 -1.93
N GLN A 107 8.35 -7.54 -0.86
CA GLN A 107 7.14 -7.78 -0.08
C GLN A 107 6.18 -6.60 -0.20
N LEU A 108 4.94 -6.89 -0.56
CA LEU A 108 3.84 -5.94 -0.62
C LEU A 108 2.89 -6.20 0.55
N LEU A 109 2.69 -5.20 1.39
CA LEU A 109 1.70 -5.19 2.44
C LEU A 109 0.38 -4.64 1.91
N VAL A 110 -0.70 -5.38 2.16
CA VAL A 110 -2.06 -5.05 1.78
C VAL A 110 -2.91 -5.12 3.03
N GLU A 111 -3.82 -4.18 3.22
CA GLU A 111 -4.79 -4.21 4.31
C GLU A 111 -6.15 -4.69 3.79
N SER A 112 -6.85 -5.43 4.64
CA SER A 112 -8.19 -5.96 4.39
C SER A 112 -8.99 -6.07 5.71
N ALA A 113 -10.17 -6.67 5.61
CA ALA A 113 -11.07 -6.97 6.71
C ALA A 113 -11.12 -8.48 7.01
N PRO A 114 -11.31 -8.89 8.27
CA PRO A 114 -11.37 -10.31 8.66
C PRO A 114 -12.36 -11.14 7.83
N SER A 115 -13.54 -10.58 7.50
CA SER A 115 -14.59 -11.29 6.76
C SER A 115 -14.22 -11.62 5.31
N VAL A 116 -13.27 -10.89 4.70
CA VAL A 116 -12.97 -10.99 3.25
C VAL A 116 -11.51 -11.26 2.92
N VAL A 117 -10.64 -11.36 3.93
CA VAL A 117 -9.20 -11.55 3.74
C VAL A 117 -8.85 -12.86 3.04
N GLU A 118 -9.62 -13.93 3.26
CA GLU A 118 -9.42 -15.21 2.57
C GLU A 118 -9.77 -15.10 1.08
N ASP A 119 -10.91 -14.49 0.75
CA ASP A 119 -11.33 -14.21 -0.61
C ASP A 119 -10.32 -13.32 -1.35
N LEU A 120 -9.84 -12.29 -0.66
CA LEU A 120 -8.76 -11.45 -1.18
C LEU A 120 -7.50 -12.28 -1.47
N ALA A 121 -7.04 -13.12 -0.54
CA ALA A 121 -5.86 -13.95 -0.74
C ALA A 121 -6.03 -14.88 -1.96
N ASN A 122 -7.21 -15.47 -2.15
CA ASN A 122 -7.53 -16.29 -3.32
C ASN A 122 -7.49 -15.49 -4.62
N ARG A 123 -8.04 -14.27 -4.64
CA ARG A 123 -7.97 -13.38 -5.81
C ARG A 123 -6.54 -12.98 -6.14
N ILE A 124 -5.72 -12.67 -5.13
CA ILE A 124 -4.29 -12.34 -5.32
C ILE A 124 -3.52 -13.52 -5.91
N ARG A 125 -3.78 -14.76 -5.47
CA ARG A 125 -3.16 -15.97 -6.06
C ARG A 125 -3.46 -16.12 -7.55
N GLY A 126 -4.63 -15.66 -7.99
CA GLY A 126 -5.03 -15.67 -9.40
C GLY A 126 -4.42 -14.56 -10.25
N VAL A 127 -3.77 -13.55 -9.65
CA VAL A 127 -3.11 -12.47 -10.39
C VAL A 127 -1.83 -12.98 -11.01
N ALA A 128 -1.68 -12.77 -12.32
CA ALA A 128 -0.49 -13.12 -13.07
C ALA A 128 -0.28 -12.13 -14.21
N PHE A 129 0.98 -11.92 -14.56
CA PHE A 129 1.41 -10.97 -15.59
C PHE A 129 2.11 -11.69 -16.74
N ASP A 130 1.91 -11.14 -17.95
CA ASP A 130 2.62 -11.60 -19.14
C ASP A 130 3.94 -10.84 -19.23
N LEU A 131 5.05 -11.59 -19.25
CA LEU A 131 6.38 -11.05 -19.47
C LEU A 131 6.79 -11.27 -20.91
N ALA A 132 7.33 -10.25 -21.57
CA ALA A 132 7.73 -10.35 -22.97
C ALA A 132 8.70 -11.53 -23.18
N GLY A 133 8.30 -12.49 -24.02
CA GLY A 133 9.09 -13.69 -24.32
C GLY A 133 9.03 -14.79 -23.26
N ARG A 134 8.15 -14.70 -22.25
CA ARG A 134 7.93 -15.76 -21.26
C ARG A 134 6.44 -16.07 -21.09
N SER A 135 6.17 -17.27 -20.59
CA SER A 135 4.85 -17.69 -20.14
C SER A 135 4.36 -16.85 -18.96
N ARG A 136 3.03 -16.73 -18.84
CA ARG A 136 2.31 -16.01 -17.77
C ARG A 136 2.86 -16.36 -16.38
N VAL A 137 3.32 -15.35 -15.64
CA VAL A 137 3.97 -15.51 -14.33
C VAL A 137 3.02 -15.07 -13.21
N PRO A 138 2.73 -15.93 -12.21
CA PRO A 138 1.96 -15.53 -11.03
C PRO A 138 2.62 -14.39 -10.27
N ALA A 139 1.84 -13.42 -9.80
CA ALA A 139 2.36 -12.26 -9.10
C ALA A 139 2.95 -12.62 -7.72
N ALA A 140 2.24 -13.47 -6.98
CA ALA A 140 2.64 -13.90 -5.64
C ALA A 140 3.49 -15.17 -5.67
N ALA A 141 4.63 -15.14 -4.99
CA ALA A 141 5.39 -16.31 -4.57
C ALA A 141 4.80 -16.91 -3.28
N ALA A 142 4.38 -16.07 -2.35
CA ALA A 142 3.74 -16.45 -1.10
C ALA A 142 2.78 -15.36 -0.62
N ILE A 143 1.79 -15.74 0.19
CA ILE A 143 0.86 -14.81 0.85
C ILE A 143 0.74 -15.26 2.30
N ARG A 144 0.97 -14.33 3.23
CA ARG A 144 0.85 -14.57 4.66
C ARG A 144 -0.11 -13.56 5.27
N GLN A 145 -1.11 -14.04 6.00
CA GLN A 145 -1.97 -13.17 6.78
C GLN A 145 -1.26 -12.75 8.07
N LEU A 146 -1.40 -11.48 8.43
CA LEU A 146 -0.92 -10.86 9.65
C LEU A 146 -2.11 -10.33 10.45
N SER A 147 -1.96 -10.35 11.77
CA SER A 147 -2.81 -9.57 12.67
C SER A 147 -2.60 -8.07 12.45
N GLU A 148 -3.53 -7.25 12.95
CA GLU A 148 -3.39 -5.79 12.89
C GLU A 148 -2.06 -5.29 13.46
N PRO A 149 -1.64 -5.66 14.70
CA PRO A 149 -0.40 -5.12 15.26
C PRO A 149 0.84 -5.54 14.46
N ALA A 150 0.85 -6.77 13.92
CA ALA A 150 1.96 -7.26 13.12
C ALA A 150 2.07 -6.53 11.78
N GLY A 151 0.94 -6.23 11.12
CA GLY A 151 0.93 -5.43 9.89
C GLY A 151 1.37 -3.98 10.14
N ARG A 152 0.91 -3.36 11.24
CA ARG A 152 1.35 -2.01 11.63
C ARG A 152 2.85 -1.94 11.91
N ALA A 153 3.43 -2.97 12.54
CA ALA A 153 4.88 -3.03 12.78
C ALA A 153 5.68 -3.06 11.46
N VAL A 154 5.20 -3.78 10.44
CA VAL A 154 5.82 -3.78 9.09
C VAL A 154 5.74 -2.39 8.47
N LEU A 155 4.61 -1.69 8.59
CA LEU A 155 4.47 -0.32 8.08
C LEU A 155 5.43 0.66 8.74
N GLU A 156 5.56 0.59 10.06
CA GLU A 156 6.47 1.46 10.80
C GLU A 156 7.92 1.20 10.40
N ALA A 157 8.32 -0.06 10.24
CA ALA A 157 9.64 -0.43 9.75
C ALA A 157 9.90 0.08 8.33
N ASN A 158 8.95 -0.11 7.41
CA ASN A 158 9.06 0.38 6.03
C ASN A 158 9.21 1.90 5.97
N ARG A 159 8.41 2.63 6.77
CA ARG A 159 8.48 4.09 6.88
C ARG A 159 9.83 4.54 7.43
N ALA A 160 10.31 3.94 8.52
CA ALA A 160 11.59 4.30 9.12
C ALA A 160 12.74 4.12 8.12
N ALA A 161 12.72 3.03 7.35
CA ALA A 161 13.71 2.77 6.32
C ALA A 161 13.62 3.75 5.14
N TYR A 162 12.41 4.09 4.69
CA TYR A 162 12.21 5.10 3.65
C TYR A 162 12.77 6.47 4.08
N LEU A 163 12.49 6.91 5.30
CA LEU A 163 13.00 8.19 5.82
C LEU A 163 14.54 8.20 5.94
N ALA A 164 15.13 7.08 6.37
CA ALA A 164 16.58 6.94 6.42
C ALA A 164 17.22 6.99 5.02
N GLU A 165 16.57 6.40 4.01
CA GLU A 165 17.01 6.46 2.61
C GLU A 165 16.92 7.89 2.05
N GLU A 166 15.85 8.64 2.36
CA GLU A 166 15.74 10.05 1.97
C GLU A 166 16.80 10.92 2.64
N GLU A 167 17.06 10.73 3.94
CA GLU A 167 18.10 11.45 4.67
C GLU A 167 19.49 11.17 4.10
N ALA A 168 19.80 9.89 3.86
CA ALA A 168 21.07 9.48 3.25
C ALA A 168 21.23 10.03 1.83
N GLY A 169 20.17 10.03 1.02
CA GLY A 169 20.16 10.61 -0.32
C GLY A 169 20.35 12.13 -0.31
N GLY A 170 19.69 12.83 0.62
CA GLY A 170 19.85 14.28 0.82
C GLY A 170 21.28 14.63 1.23
N GLU A 171 21.86 13.87 2.16
CA GLU A 171 23.26 14.01 2.57
C GLU A 171 24.22 13.74 1.40
N GLN A 172 23.95 12.72 0.58
CA GLN A 172 24.77 12.44 -0.60
C GLN A 172 24.69 13.57 -1.65
N LEU A 173 23.49 14.12 -1.88
CA LEU A 173 23.30 15.26 -2.79
C LEU A 173 24.01 16.52 -2.27
N ARG A 174 23.91 16.79 -0.96
CA ARG A 174 24.60 17.91 -0.31
C ARG A 174 26.11 17.79 -0.44
N ARG A 175 26.70 16.61 -0.18
CA ARG A 175 28.13 16.37 -0.42
C ARG A 175 28.54 16.58 -1.88
N ARG A 176 27.70 16.16 -2.83
CA ARG A 176 27.98 16.42 -4.26
C ARG A 176 27.95 17.90 -4.58
N PHE A 177 27.03 18.66 -3.99
CA PHE A 177 26.91 20.11 -4.17
C PHE A 177 28.08 20.86 -3.54
N ASP A 178 28.45 20.51 -2.30
CA ASP A 178 29.60 21.10 -1.58
C ASP A 178 30.94 20.79 -2.27
N ALA A 179 31.02 19.69 -3.01
CA ALA A 179 32.18 19.30 -3.81
C ALA A 179 32.23 19.94 -5.22
N LEU A 180 31.20 20.70 -5.63
CA LEU A 180 31.26 21.47 -6.86
C LEU A 180 32.23 22.65 -6.66
N PRO A 181 33.16 22.91 -7.60
CA PRO A 181 34.00 24.09 -7.52
C PRO A 181 33.10 25.34 -7.51
N ALA A 182 33.38 26.27 -6.61
CA ALA A 182 32.70 27.57 -6.60
C ALA A 182 32.81 28.17 -8.00
N ALA A 183 31.67 28.51 -8.61
CA ALA A 183 31.66 29.18 -9.90
C ALA A 183 32.41 30.51 -9.76
N GLY A 184 33.61 30.56 -10.33
CA GLY A 184 34.43 31.76 -10.44
C GLY A 184 34.00 32.64 -11.60
#